data_AF-H2Y0J4-F1
#
_entry.id   AF-H2Y0J4-F1
#
_cell.length_a   1.000
_cell.length_b   1.000
_cell.length_c   1.000
_cell.angle_alpha   90.00
_cell.angle_beta   90.00
_cell.angle_gamma   90.00
#
_symmetry.space_group_name_H-M   'P 1'
#
loop_
_entity.id
_entity.type
_entity.pdbx_description
1 polymer ?
#
loop_
_entity_poly.entity_id
_entity_poly.type
_entity_poly.pdbx_seq_one_letter_code
_entity_poly.pdbx_strand_id
1 'polypeptide(L)'
;MSGKKMSVSRAVSVGLVNRQFATSLKRAEQATIGYTEPGTNRYISLFEAMHRGVVIESYGIRLLEAQIATGGLIDPIAGYRIPPRIAMRRGLFDERLASILSNTNEIKGYYDPSTEMNLTYGELMARCVRKKRKYGDLLLFPIKDTAPMASMQKEPYRKRKIIIVDPKTKRHMSVNQAVMADVIDQETAENLKTKEK
;
A
#
# COMPACT_ATOMS: atom_id res chain seq x y z
N MET A 1 15.75 19.33 8.56
CA MET A 1 14.99 18.20 9.15
C MET A 1 15.64 17.72 10.44
N SER A 2 14.89 17.64 11.54
CA SER A 2 15.38 17.37 12.90
C SER A 2 15.58 15.89 13.26
N GLY A 3 14.97 14.97 12.51
CA GLY A 3 14.94 13.53 12.85
C GLY A 3 13.88 13.15 13.89
N LYS A 4 13.10 14.13 14.38
CA LYS A 4 12.00 13.88 15.32
C LYS A 4 10.82 13.22 14.62
N LYS A 5 10.30 12.13 15.20
CA LYS A 5 9.04 11.49 14.78
C LYS A 5 7.84 12.38 15.12
N MET A 6 6.83 12.40 14.27
CA MET A 6 5.60 13.17 14.47
C MET A 6 4.40 12.42 13.88
N SER A 7 3.21 12.68 14.42
CA SER A 7 1.97 12.15 13.85
C SER A 7 1.64 12.83 12.52
N VAL A 8 0.81 12.17 11.70
CA VAL A 8 0.35 12.70 10.41
C VAL A 8 -0.36 14.05 10.60
N SER A 9 -1.23 14.15 11.61
CA SER A 9 -1.94 15.40 11.92
C SER A 9 -0.97 16.55 12.24
N ARG A 10 0.11 16.29 12.99
CA ARG A 10 1.12 17.31 13.28
C ARG A 10 1.90 17.68 12.02
N ALA A 11 2.31 16.69 11.22
CA ALA A 11 3.04 16.92 9.97
C ALA A 11 2.26 17.80 8.99
N VAL A 12 0.94 17.61 8.89
CA VAL A 12 0.04 18.46 8.10
C VAL A 12 -0.01 19.89 8.68
N SER A 13 -0.18 20.03 10.00
CA SER A 13 -0.28 21.36 10.65
C SER A 13 0.96 22.24 10.48
N VAL A 14 2.14 21.62 10.34
CA VAL A 14 3.42 22.33 10.13
C VAL A 14 3.82 22.42 8.66
N GLY A 15 2.96 22.00 7.73
CA GLY A 15 3.20 22.08 6.28
C GLY A 15 4.19 21.06 5.71
N LEU A 16 4.63 20.06 6.49
CA LEU A 16 5.54 19.01 6.00
C LEU A 16 4.82 18.01 5.07
N VAL A 17 3.52 17.83 5.27
CA VAL A 17 2.66 16.97 4.45
C VAL A 17 1.57 17.81 3.82
N ASN A 18 1.42 17.72 2.49
CA ASN A 18 0.30 18.34 1.79
C ASN A 18 -1.02 17.68 2.24
N ARG A 19 -2.02 18.51 2.56
CA ARG A 19 -3.35 18.10 3.06
C ARG A 19 -4.04 17.08 2.15
N GLN A 20 -3.78 17.11 0.84
CA GLN A 20 -4.35 16.14 -0.11
C GLN A 20 -3.94 14.68 0.20
N PHE A 21 -2.78 14.47 0.82
CA PHE A 21 -2.29 13.14 1.20
C PHE A 21 -2.64 12.74 2.64
N ALA A 22 -3.26 13.64 3.42
CA ALA A 22 -3.52 13.41 4.84
C ALA A 22 -4.35 12.16 5.11
N THR A 23 -5.41 11.92 4.31
CA THR A 23 -6.28 10.76 4.48
C THR A 23 -5.53 9.45 4.22
N SER A 24 -4.76 9.38 3.14
CA SER A 24 -3.97 8.19 2.80
C SER A 24 -2.88 7.92 3.85
N LEU A 25 -2.23 8.96 4.35
CA LEU A 25 -1.21 8.83 5.39
C LEU A 25 -1.80 8.45 6.75
N LYS A 26 -2.98 8.96 7.12
CA LYS A 26 -3.69 8.53 8.34
C LYS A 26 -4.05 7.05 8.29
N ARG A 27 -4.48 6.54 7.12
CA ARG A 27 -4.72 5.10 6.92
C ARG A 27 -3.45 4.27 7.06
N ALA A 28 -2.31 4.78 6.61
CA ALA A 28 -1.00 4.15 6.82
C ALA A 28 -0.57 4.19 8.30
N GLU A 29 -0.80 5.31 8.99
CA GLU A 29 -0.49 5.48 10.42
C GLU A 29 -1.23 4.44 11.28
N GLN A 30 -2.48 4.08 10.93
CA GLN A 30 -3.23 3.01 11.60
C GLN A 30 -2.51 1.65 11.56
N ALA A 31 -1.68 1.39 10.55
CA ALA A 31 -0.87 0.16 10.52
C ALA A 31 0.15 0.07 11.66
N THR A 32 0.44 1.20 12.31
CA THR A 32 1.40 1.30 13.41
C THR A 32 0.74 1.43 14.79
N ILE A 33 -0.48 1.96 14.86
CA ILE A 33 -1.20 2.20 16.12
C ILE A 33 -2.42 1.28 16.31
N GLY A 34 -2.82 0.54 15.27
CA GLY A 34 -4.05 -0.27 15.23
C GLY A 34 -5.14 0.39 14.38
N TYR A 35 -5.99 -0.44 13.79
CA TYR A 35 -7.19 0.00 13.06
C TYR A 35 -8.40 -0.04 14.00
N THR A 36 -9.31 0.92 13.89
CA THR A 36 -10.58 0.85 14.60
C THR A 36 -11.52 -0.11 13.88
N GLU A 37 -12.05 -1.09 14.60
CA GLU A 37 -13.07 -1.98 14.08
C GLU A 37 -14.40 -1.24 13.88
N PRO A 38 -14.99 -1.26 12.67
CA PRO A 38 -16.24 -0.56 12.38
C PRO A 38 -17.36 -0.93 13.36
N GLY A 39 -18.07 0.06 13.89
CA GLY A 39 -19.16 -0.15 14.84
C GLY A 39 -18.71 -0.46 16.27
N THR A 40 -17.40 -0.41 16.56
CA THR A 40 -16.85 -0.61 17.91
C THR A 40 -15.77 0.44 18.21
N ASN A 41 -15.31 0.48 19.46
CA ASN A 41 -14.13 1.24 19.88
C ASN A 41 -12.89 0.35 20.05
N ARG A 42 -12.89 -0.85 19.47
CA ARG A 42 -11.80 -1.81 19.60
C ARG A 42 -10.74 -1.58 18.52
N TYR A 43 -9.48 -1.62 18.93
CA TYR A 43 -8.35 -1.61 18.01
C TYR A 43 -8.00 -3.04 17.57
N ILE A 44 -7.83 -3.22 16.26
CA ILE A 44 -7.45 -4.48 15.62
C ILE A 44 -6.11 -4.32 14.89
N SER A 45 -5.39 -5.43 14.73
CA SER A 45 -4.11 -5.46 14.02
C SER A 45 -4.28 -5.23 12.52
N LEU A 46 -3.17 -4.90 11.83
CA LEU A 46 -3.16 -4.83 10.36
C LEU A 46 -3.62 -6.16 9.73
N PHE A 47 -3.15 -7.28 10.27
CA PHE A 47 -3.53 -8.62 9.80
C PHE A 47 -5.04 -8.86 9.94
N GLU A 48 -5.61 -8.55 11.11
CA GLU A 48 -7.04 -8.68 11.35
C GLU A 48 -7.85 -7.72 10.47
N ALA A 49 -7.37 -6.50 10.27
CA ALA A 49 -8.00 -5.52 9.39
C ALA A 49 -8.00 -5.98 7.92
N MET A 50 -6.97 -6.69 7.47
CA MET A 50 -6.93 -7.31 6.15
C MET A 50 -7.96 -8.42 6.03
N HIS A 51 -8.03 -9.32 7.03
CA HIS A 51 -8.96 -10.45 7.01
C HIS A 51 -10.43 -10.01 7.01
N ARG A 52 -10.74 -8.90 7.70
CA ARG A 52 -12.08 -8.31 7.78
C ARG A 52 -12.41 -7.36 6.62
N GLY A 53 -11.50 -7.18 5.66
CA GLY A 53 -11.71 -6.29 4.50
C GLY A 53 -11.68 -4.79 4.81
N VAL A 54 -11.29 -4.38 6.03
CA VAL A 54 -11.06 -2.97 6.38
C VAL A 54 -9.85 -2.42 5.63
N VAL A 55 -8.85 -3.29 5.39
CA VAL A 55 -7.66 -2.99 4.61
C VAL A 55 -7.60 -3.92 3.40
N ILE A 56 -7.51 -3.34 2.21
CA ILE A 56 -7.31 -4.11 0.97
C ILE A 56 -5.97 -4.84 1.07
N GLU A 57 -5.99 -6.14 0.76
CA GLU A 57 -4.83 -7.01 0.92
C GLU A 57 -3.54 -6.51 0.24
N SER A 58 -3.63 -6.04 -1.01
CA SER A 58 -2.45 -5.51 -1.73
C SER A 58 -1.84 -4.26 -1.08
N TYR A 59 -2.64 -3.48 -0.36
CA TYR A 59 -2.14 -2.37 0.44
C TYR A 59 -1.53 -2.87 1.76
N GLY A 60 -2.19 -3.83 2.42
CA GLY A 60 -1.69 -4.46 3.65
C GLY A 60 -0.35 -5.18 3.46
N ILE A 61 -0.17 -5.92 2.37
CA ILE A 61 1.09 -6.61 2.02
C ILE A 61 2.25 -5.61 1.94
N ARG A 62 2.07 -4.45 1.30
CA ARG A 62 3.10 -3.40 1.22
C ARG A 62 3.47 -2.87 2.61
N LEU A 63 2.48 -2.65 3.47
CA LEU A 63 2.72 -2.21 4.84
C LEU A 63 3.46 -3.27 5.68
N LEU A 64 3.09 -4.54 5.54
CA LEU A 64 3.77 -5.66 6.22
C LEU A 64 5.22 -5.80 5.75
N GLU A 65 5.47 -5.72 4.45
CA GLU A 65 6.81 -5.77 3.86
C GLU A 65 7.70 -4.65 4.41
N ALA A 66 7.20 -3.41 4.44
CA ALA A 66 7.93 -2.29 5.04
C ALA A 66 8.17 -2.47 6.55
N GLN A 67 7.22 -3.02 7.30
CA GLN A 67 7.42 -3.35 8.71
C GLN A 67 8.56 -4.36 8.88
N ILE A 68 8.54 -5.47 8.15
CA ILE A 68 9.60 -6.50 8.22
C ILE A 68 10.96 -5.90 7.87
N ALA A 69 11.06 -5.17 6.75
CA ALA A 69 12.30 -4.52 6.31
C ALA A 69 12.85 -3.51 7.34
N THR A 70 11.99 -2.96 8.21
CA THR A 70 12.36 -2.01 9.28
C THR A 70 12.46 -2.64 10.67
N GLY A 71 12.57 -3.97 10.76
CA GLY A 71 12.92 -4.68 11.99
C GLY A 71 11.81 -5.56 12.59
N GLY A 72 10.69 -5.77 11.89
CA GLY A 72 9.65 -6.71 12.30
C GLY A 72 8.25 -6.12 12.29
N LEU A 73 7.26 -7.00 12.49
CA LEU A 73 5.84 -6.68 12.48
C LEU A 73 5.43 -5.92 13.74
N ILE A 74 4.51 -4.99 13.63
CA ILE A 74 4.04 -4.20 14.77
C ILE A 74 2.90 -4.94 15.47
N ASP A 75 3.05 -5.14 16.78
CA ASP A 75 1.96 -5.56 17.66
C ASP A 75 1.27 -4.30 18.21
N PRO A 76 0.02 -3.99 17.81
CA PRO A 76 -0.65 -2.76 18.22
C PRO A 76 -1.06 -2.76 19.70
N ILE A 77 -1.19 -3.93 20.33
CA ILE A 77 -1.54 -4.04 21.75
C ILE A 77 -0.27 -3.87 22.59
N ALA A 78 0.81 -4.53 22.19
CA ALA A 78 2.07 -4.49 22.93
C ALA A 78 2.87 -3.19 22.69
N GLY A 79 2.63 -2.51 21.56
CA GLY A 79 3.25 -1.23 21.21
C GLY A 79 4.71 -1.34 20.73
N TYR A 80 5.18 -2.53 20.38
CA TYR A 80 6.54 -2.78 19.89
C TYR A 80 6.56 -3.77 18.72
N ARG A 81 7.72 -3.89 18.07
CA ARG A 81 7.94 -4.79 16.93
C ARG A 81 8.30 -6.19 17.38
N ILE A 82 7.73 -7.18 16.72
CA ILE A 82 7.97 -8.61 16.95
C ILE A 82 8.45 -9.31 15.67
N PRO A 83 9.32 -10.33 15.79
CA PRO A 83 9.71 -11.14 14.64
C PRO A 83 8.50 -11.87 14.01
N PRO A 84 8.50 -12.12 12.69
CA PRO A 84 7.40 -12.82 12.01
C PRO A 84 7.00 -14.15 12.67
N ARG A 85 7.99 -14.94 13.13
CA ARG A 85 7.77 -16.21 13.82
C ARG A 85 6.98 -16.04 15.14
N ILE A 86 7.15 -14.92 15.83
CA ILE A 86 6.40 -14.61 17.06
C ILE A 86 4.99 -14.12 16.70
N ALA A 87 4.88 -13.29 15.66
CA ALA A 87 3.60 -12.79 15.17
C ALA A 87 2.67 -13.93 14.72
N MET A 88 3.20 -14.96 14.06
CA MET A 88 2.44 -16.17 13.70
C MET A 88 1.85 -16.86 14.92
N ARG A 89 2.64 -17.09 15.97
CA ARG A 89 2.16 -17.72 17.20
C ARG A 89 1.08 -16.89 17.92
N ARG A 90 1.08 -15.57 17.72
CA ARG A 90 0.07 -14.65 18.27
C ARG A 90 -1.14 -14.44 17.36
N GLY A 91 -1.19 -15.09 16.19
CA GLY A 91 -2.27 -14.88 15.21
C GLY A 91 -2.26 -13.48 14.58
N LEU A 92 -1.12 -12.78 14.59
CA LEU A 92 -0.91 -11.46 13.98
C LEU A 92 -0.29 -11.55 12.58
N PHE A 93 -0.02 -12.77 12.11
CA PHE A 93 0.60 -13.09 10.83
C PHE A 93 0.34 -14.56 10.51
N ASP A 94 0.44 -14.98 9.24
CA ASP A 94 0.21 -16.37 8.83
C ASP A 94 1.24 -16.86 7.80
N GLU A 95 1.24 -18.18 7.56
CA GLU A 95 2.16 -18.82 6.60
C GLU A 95 1.89 -18.37 5.17
N ARG A 96 0.63 -18.08 4.83
CA ARG A 96 0.22 -17.62 3.51
C ARG A 96 0.87 -16.27 3.18
N LEU A 97 0.78 -15.29 4.08
CA LEU A 97 1.44 -14.01 3.94
C LEU A 97 2.96 -14.14 3.99
N ALA A 98 3.50 -15.07 4.79
CA ALA A 98 4.93 -15.34 4.77
C ALA A 98 5.40 -15.84 3.39
N SER A 99 4.63 -16.72 2.76
CA SER A 99 4.90 -17.20 1.40
C SER A 99 4.86 -16.04 0.40
N ILE A 100 3.83 -15.20 0.45
CA ILE A 100 3.71 -14.01 -0.42
C ILE A 100 4.90 -13.07 -0.23
N LEU A 101 5.24 -12.75 1.02
CA LEU A 101 6.34 -11.83 1.35
C LEU A 101 7.72 -12.41 1.04
N SER A 102 7.84 -13.73 0.85
CA SER A 102 9.07 -14.36 0.38
C SER A 102 9.27 -14.25 -1.13
N ASN A 103 8.19 -14.06 -1.91
CA ASN A 103 8.27 -13.88 -3.35
C ASN A 103 8.45 -12.40 -3.71
N THR A 104 9.71 -11.97 -3.83
CA THR A 104 10.03 -10.56 -4.09
C THR A 104 9.39 -10.01 -5.36
N ASN A 105 9.12 -10.82 -6.39
CA ASN A 105 8.53 -10.33 -7.63
C ASN A 105 7.07 -9.89 -7.50
N GLU A 106 6.33 -10.44 -6.53
CA GLU A 106 4.92 -10.13 -6.31
C GLU A 106 4.71 -8.90 -5.40
N ILE A 107 5.75 -8.50 -4.66
CA ILE A 107 5.66 -7.49 -3.59
C ILE A 107 6.39 -6.19 -3.91
N LYS A 108 6.84 -5.99 -5.15
CA LYS A 108 7.48 -4.74 -5.63
C LYS A 108 6.47 -3.59 -5.72
N GLY A 109 6.12 -3.07 -4.55
CA GLY A 109 5.05 -2.09 -4.36
C GLY A 109 5.50 -0.64 -4.26
N TYR A 110 6.81 -0.39 -4.29
CA TYR A 110 7.42 0.94 -4.15
C TYR A 110 8.16 1.34 -5.42
N TYR A 111 8.30 2.64 -5.66
CA TYR A 111 8.84 3.18 -6.90
C TYR A 111 10.18 3.87 -6.67
N ASP A 112 11.20 3.52 -7.46
CA ASP A 112 12.46 4.24 -7.54
C ASP A 112 12.39 5.32 -8.64
N PRO A 113 12.39 6.62 -8.30
CA PRO A 113 12.34 7.68 -9.29
C PRO A 113 13.62 7.85 -10.11
N SER A 114 14.75 7.29 -9.67
CA SER A 114 16.04 7.38 -10.39
C SER A 114 16.16 6.33 -11.48
N THR A 115 15.56 5.16 -11.29
CA THR A 115 15.60 4.06 -12.28
C THR A 115 14.25 3.78 -12.92
N GLU A 116 13.20 4.46 -12.48
CA GLU A 116 11.80 4.25 -12.89
C GLU A 116 11.30 2.82 -12.72
N MET A 117 11.85 2.08 -11.75
CA MET A 117 11.51 0.68 -11.51
C MET A 117 10.76 0.51 -10.19
N ASN A 118 9.89 -0.50 -10.17
CA ASN A 118 9.27 -0.94 -8.92
C ASN A 118 10.23 -1.85 -8.15
N LEU A 119 10.31 -1.64 -6.84
CA LEU A 119 11.18 -2.33 -5.90
C LEU A 119 10.40 -2.71 -4.63
N THR A 120 10.97 -3.60 -3.84
CA THR A 120 10.56 -3.82 -2.45
C THR A 120 11.05 -2.67 -1.56
N TYR A 121 10.47 -2.50 -0.36
CA TYR A 121 10.95 -1.50 0.58
C TYR A 121 12.37 -1.82 1.05
N GLY A 122 12.68 -3.11 1.26
CA GLY A 122 14.05 -3.56 1.57
C GLY A 122 15.07 -3.16 0.50
N GLU A 123 14.74 -3.33 -0.78
CA GLU A 123 15.59 -2.92 -1.90
C GLU A 123 15.80 -1.39 -1.95
N LEU A 124 14.76 -0.60 -1.68
CA LEU A 124 14.89 0.86 -1.57
C LEU A 124 15.75 1.28 -0.38
N MET A 125 15.56 0.65 0.77
CA MET A 125 16.33 0.92 1.98
C MET A 125 17.82 0.65 1.77
N ALA A 126 18.18 -0.40 1.03
CA ALA A 126 19.57 -0.73 0.70
C ALA A 126 20.28 0.37 -0.12
N ARG A 127 19.52 1.21 -0.84
CA ARG A 127 20.04 2.35 -1.61
C ARG A 127 20.15 3.64 -0.79
N CYS A 128 19.61 3.66 0.43
CA CYS A 128 19.64 4.85 1.28
C CYS A 128 21.02 5.08 1.90
N VAL A 129 21.38 6.36 2.06
CA VAL A 129 22.56 6.81 2.80
C VAL A 129 22.15 7.19 4.22
N ARG A 130 22.92 6.75 5.20
CA ARG A 130 22.68 7.03 6.61
C ARG A 130 23.26 8.39 7.01
N LYS A 131 22.42 9.27 7.56
CA LYS A 131 22.82 10.59 8.06
C LYS A 131 22.57 10.69 9.55
N LYS A 132 23.65 10.87 10.33
CA LYS A 132 23.58 11.05 11.79
C LYS A 132 22.81 12.31 12.16
N ARG A 133 21.96 12.25 13.18
CA ARG A 133 21.20 13.39 13.72
C ARG A 133 21.04 13.29 15.24
N LYS A 134 20.63 14.41 15.84
CA LYS A 134 20.40 14.56 17.29
C LYS A 134 19.36 13.58 17.86
N TYR A 135 18.30 13.26 17.13
CA TYR A 135 17.18 12.43 17.60
C TYR A 135 17.11 11.04 16.95
N GLY A 136 18.23 10.58 16.35
CA GLY A 136 18.32 9.30 15.65
C GLY A 136 18.72 9.45 14.19
N ASP A 137 19.43 8.46 13.68
CA ASP A 137 19.90 8.48 12.29
C ASP A 137 18.73 8.46 11.32
N LEU A 138 18.87 9.21 10.23
CA LEU A 138 17.92 9.20 9.12
C LEU A 138 18.53 8.43 7.95
N LEU A 139 17.75 7.53 7.37
CA LEU A 139 18.04 6.96 6.07
C LEU A 139 17.47 7.90 5.00
N LEU A 140 18.35 8.38 4.13
CA LEU A 140 18.01 9.31 3.06
C LEU A 140 18.20 8.62 1.71
N PHE A 141 17.15 8.54 0.92
CA PHE A 141 17.21 8.01 -0.44
C PHE A 141 17.81 9.08 -1.37
N PRO A 142 18.92 8.80 -2.08
CA PRO A 142 19.52 9.75 -2.99
C PRO A 142 18.66 9.90 -4.26
N ILE A 143 18.25 11.12 -4.59
CA ILE A 143 17.60 11.44 -5.85
C ILE A 143 18.66 12.09 -6.75
N LYS A 144 18.82 11.58 -7.97
CA LYS A 144 19.65 12.25 -8.99
C LYS A 144 18.84 13.39 -9.57
N ASP A 145 19.41 14.59 -9.71
CA ASP A 145 18.75 15.79 -10.25
C ASP A 145 18.37 15.70 -11.76
N THR A 146 18.30 14.50 -12.32
CA THR A 146 18.02 14.23 -13.73
C THR A 146 16.56 13.88 -13.95
N ALA A 147 15.62 14.75 -13.54
CA ALA A 147 14.29 14.88 -14.13
C ALA A 147 13.56 16.08 -13.51
N PRO A 148 12.80 16.89 -14.28
CA PRO A 148 11.88 17.85 -13.70
C PRO A 148 10.90 17.10 -12.78
N MET A 149 10.60 17.63 -11.60
CA MET A 149 9.63 17.10 -10.62
C MET A 149 8.19 16.87 -11.16
N ALA A 150 7.97 17.06 -12.47
CA ALA A 150 6.73 16.77 -13.18
C ALA A 150 6.37 15.28 -13.24
N SER A 151 7.32 14.35 -13.02
CA SER A 151 7.03 12.91 -13.08
C SER A 151 6.31 12.35 -11.84
N MET A 152 6.34 13.06 -10.71
CA MET A 152 5.69 12.61 -9.46
C MET A 152 4.17 12.86 -9.44
N GLN A 153 3.62 13.45 -10.50
CA GLN A 153 2.18 13.60 -10.74
C GLN A 153 1.59 12.49 -11.62
N LYS A 154 2.39 11.54 -12.12
CA LYS A 154 1.81 10.39 -12.84
C LYS A 154 1.14 9.45 -11.84
N GLU A 155 -0.18 9.37 -11.93
CA GLU A 155 -1.05 8.59 -11.05
C GLU A 155 -0.47 7.19 -10.76
N PRO A 156 -0.38 6.75 -9.49
CA PRO A 156 0.10 5.42 -9.13
C PRO A 156 -0.90 4.31 -9.49
N TYR A 157 -1.96 4.62 -10.22
CA TYR A 157 -2.96 3.68 -10.68
C TYR A 157 -2.75 3.42 -12.16
N ARG A 158 -2.18 2.25 -12.48
CA ARG A 158 -2.35 1.66 -13.82
C ARG A 158 -3.86 1.60 -14.05
N LYS A 159 -4.43 2.41 -14.97
CA LYS A 159 -5.85 2.34 -15.35
C LYS A 159 -6.17 0.86 -15.57
N ARG A 160 -7.01 0.27 -14.69
CA ARG A 160 -7.37 -1.15 -14.80
C ARG A 160 -8.16 -1.30 -16.09
N LYS A 161 -7.59 -2.00 -17.08
CA LYS A 161 -8.33 -2.36 -18.29
C LYS A 161 -9.47 -3.30 -17.87
N ILE A 162 -10.70 -2.83 -17.99
CA ILE A 162 -11.88 -3.66 -17.76
C ILE A 162 -11.96 -4.66 -18.92
N ILE A 163 -12.15 -5.93 -18.61
CA ILE A 163 -12.28 -6.99 -19.60
C ILE A 163 -13.60 -7.71 -19.30
N ILE A 164 -14.50 -7.76 -20.28
CA ILE A 164 -15.74 -8.50 -20.15
C ILE A 164 -15.52 -9.93 -20.64
N VAL A 165 -15.99 -10.90 -19.86
CA VAL A 165 -15.81 -12.33 -20.12
C VAL A 165 -17.17 -13.01 -20.11
N ASP A 166 -17.41 -13.86 -21.10
CA ASP A 166 -18.60 -14.71 -21.16
C ASP A 166 -18.63 -15.68 -19.96
N PRO A 167 -19.69 -15.68 -19.14
CA PRO A 167 -19.78 -16.60 -18.01
C PRO A 167 -19.77 -18.08 -18.43
N LYS A 168 -20.30 -18.41 -19.62
CA LYS A 168 -20.41 -19.78 -20.16
C LYS A 168 -19.14 -20.23 -20.86
N THR A 169 -18.60 -19.40 -21.76
CA THR A 169 -17.45 -19.79 -22.60
C THR A 169 -16.10 -19.38 -22.04
N LYS A 170 -16.06 -18.53 -21.01
CA LYS A 170 -14.86 -17.92 -20.42
C LYS A 170 -13.99 -17.14 -21.42
N ARG A 171 -14.55 -16.77 -22.57
CA ARG A 171 -13.87 -15.97 -23.60
C ARG A 171 -14.13 -14.48 -23.41
N HIS A 172 -13.21 -13.67 -23.89
CA HIS A 172 -13.37 -12.22 -23.94
C HIS A 172 -14.50 -11.84 -24.89
N MET A 173 -15.31 -10.87 -24.49
CA MET A 173 -16.39 -10.31 -25.29
C MET A 173 -16.32 -8.79 -25.32
N SER A 174 -16.86 -8.18 -26.38
CA SER A 174 -17.04 -6.73 -26.44
C SER A 174 -18.23 -6.27 -25.60
N VAL A 175 -18.29 -4.97 -25.28
CA VAL A 175 -19.43 -4.37 -24.56
C VAL A 175 -20.75 -4.62 -25.30
N ASN A 176 -20.75 -4.48 -26.63
CA ASN A 176 -21.96 -4.73 -27.43
C ASN A 176 -22.39 -6.20 -27.42
N GLN A 177 -21.43 -7.14 -27.43
CA GLN A 177 -21.73 -8.56 -27.29
C GLN A 177 -22.29 -8.90 -25.92
N ALA A 178 -21.80 -8.24 -24.87
CA ALA A 178 -22.29 -8.42 -23.50
C ALA A 178 -23.74 -7.95 -23.32
N VAL A 179 -24.12 -6.83 -23.96
CA VAL A 179 -25.50 -6.34 -24.00
C VAL A 179 -26.40 -7.30 -24.78
N MET A 180 -25.95 -7.78 -25.96
CA MET A 180 -26.72 -8.75 -26.75
C MET A 180 -26.91 -10.08 -26.04
N ALA A 181 -25.95 -10.47 -25.19
CA ALA A 181 -26.01 -11.68 -24.38
C ALA A 181 -26.73 -11.47 -23.02
N ASP A 182 -27.29 -10.29 -22.78
CA ASP A 182 -27.99 -9.91 -21.53
C ASP A 182 -27.13 -10.10 -20.27
N VAL A 183 -25.81 -9.95 -20.42
CA VAL A 183 -24.83 -10.07 -19.32
C VAL A 183 -24.70 -8.75 -18.55
N ILE A 184 -24.96 -7.63 -19.23
CA ILE A 184 -24.96 -6.27 -18.68
C ILE A 184 -26.11 -5.47 -19.28
N ASP A 185 -26.63 -4.51 -18.53
CA ASP A 185 -27.65 -3.57 -19.03
C ASP A 185 -27.05 -2.43 -19.87
N GLN A 186 -27.93 -1.71 -20.57
CA GLN A 186 -27.54 -0.62 -21.45
C GLN A 186 -26.91 0.57 -20.69
N GLU A 187 -27.32 0.81 -19.45
CA GLU A 187 -26.78 1.88 -18.60
C GLU A 187 -25.33 1.58 -18.21
N THR A 188 -25.05 0.33 -17.83
CA THR A 188 -23.72 -0.18 -17.53
C THR A 188 -22.83 -0.14 -18.78
N ALA A 189 -23.36 -0.44 -19.96
CA ALA A 189 -22.63 -0.37 -21.22
C ALA A 189 -22.15 1.06 -21.54
N GLU A 190 -22.99 2.08 -21.35
CA GLU A 190 -22.60 3.48 -21.55
C GLU A 190 -21.55 3.94 -20.52
N ASN A 191 -21.68 3.50 -19.26
CA ASN A 191 -20.67 3.74 -18.22
C ASN A 191 -19.31 3.08 -18.50
N LEU A 192 -19.27 2.00 -19.28
CA LEU A 192 -18.03 1.34 -19.70
C LEU A 192 -17.39 2.05 -20.90
N LYS A 193 -18.18 2.51 -21.88
CA LYS A 193 -17.68 3.26 -23.04
C LYS A 193 -17.07 4.62 -22.67
N THR A 194 -17.62 5.28 -21.65
CA THR A 194 -17.12 6.58 -21.17
C THR A 194 -15.79 6.48 -20.42
N LYS A 195 -15.44 5.30 -19.89
CA LYS A 195 -14.18 5.04 -19.17
C LYS A 195 -13.00 4.60 -20.05
N GLU A 196 -13.24 4.38 -21.35
CA GLU A 196 -12.19 4.03 -22.33
C GLU A 196 -11.50 5.25 -22.97
N LYS A 197 -11.97 6.48 -22.71
CA LYS A 197 -11.30 7.74 -23.10
C LYS A 197 -10.30 8.22 -22.04
#